data_AF-D5U7N0-F1
#
_entry.id   AF-D5U7N0-F1
#
_cell.length_a   1.000
_cell.length_b   1.000
_cell.length_c   1.000
_cell.angle_alpha   90.00
_cell.angle_beta   90.00
_cell.angle_gamma   90.00
#
_symmetry.space_group_name_H-M   'P 1'
#
loop_
_entity.id
_entity.type
_entity.pdbx_description
1 polymer ?
#
loop_
_entity_poly.entity_id
_entity_poly.type
_entity_poly.pdbx_seq_one_letter_code
_entity_poly.pdbx_strand_id
1 'polypeptide(L)'
;MIKNFSSIILISLLAAFFLISCSASIVDSTQPLSNEELIGNGDVIELAKEPQATTDNSIINEFLQNHNGVYYAQYEDGSLDVRYIIDGNTIYNGYGTLIDATRVLLENKLQIYIAGKTTSTVSGYDMNDEMYTLNFGEDGNIYLFANAVFKQETYSSQKGYTTTIGEPIEGLKTYSYNYYYYDYDDSKKYYILIDTSGQIYMDDNFGINYSKASLTNGNVLTITYTQSGGTANKQDLYFYDNKLIYGNTYINNELQYEKLVKHDLFSTYNGTYKSADNNTTLTVTTTDAKINTITYGYTPVIIGNTLIIYQYSSRYPTKEHKIVFSNDKTQAVYTKPDGGGTIVLTKQGA
;
A
#
# COMPACT_ATOMS: atom_id res chain seq x y z
N MET A 1 -56.37 43.72 16.07
CA MET A 1 -55.24 44.17 15.24
C MET A 1 -53.95 43.77 15.95
N ILE A 2 -53.50 42.52 15.74
CA ILE A 2 -52.18 41.91 16.05
C ILE A 2 -52.32 40.49 15.48
N LYS A 3 -52.13 40.35 14.18
CA LYS A 3 -51.88 39.10 13.45
C LYS A 3 -51.12 39.56 12.23
N ASN A 4 -49.86 39.14 12.10
CA ASN A 4 -48.94 39.25 10.94
C ASN A 4 -47.49 39.61 11.31
N PHE A 5 -47.14 39.76 12.60
CA PHE A 5 -45.74 39.96 12.99
C PHE A 5 -44.98 38.68 13.37
N SER A 6 -45.68 37.54 13.50
CA SER A 6 -45.04 36.28 13.94
C SER A 6 -44.51 35.41 12.80
N SER A 7 -45.00 35.58 11.56
CA SER A 7 -44.63 34.72 10.42
C SER A 7 -43.37 35.20 9.70
N ILE A 8 -43.06 36.50 9.74
CA ILE A 8 -41.86 37.06 9.09
C ILE A 8 -40.61 36.73 9.90
N ILE A 9 -40.68 36.79 11.25
CA ILE A 9 -39.53 36.46 12.12
C ILE A 9 -39.18 34.97 12.07
N LEU A 10 -40.17 34.08 11.91
CA LEU A 10 -39.94 32.63 11.81
C LEU A 10 -39.29 32.22 10.48
N ILE A 11 -39.61 32.92 9.37
CA ILE A 11 -39.00 32.69 8.06
C ILE A 11 -37.57 33.25 8.01
N SER A 12 -37.30 34.38 8.68
CA SER A 12 -35.93 34.92 8.82
C SER A 12 -35.00 34.01 9.63
N LEU A 13 -35.52 33.35 10.68
CA LEU A 13 -34.72 32.39 11.46
C LEU A 13 -34.46 31.07 10.71
N LEU A 14 -35.38 30.58 9.88
CA LEU A 14 -35.13 29.40 9.04
C LEU A 14 -34.10 29.67 7.93
N ALA A 15 -34.07 30.88 7.36
CA ALA A 15 -33.05 31.27 6.38
C ALA A 15 -31.65 31.42 7.02
N ALA A 16 -31.57 31.86 8.28
CA ALA A 16 -30.32 31.89 9.03
C ALA A 16 -29.80 30.48 9.38
N PHE A 17 -30.69 29.49 9.59
CA PHE A 17 -30.28 28.09 9.78
C PHE A 17 -29.87 27.39 8.48
N PHE A 18 -30.43 27.78 7.32
CA PHE A 18 -30.03 27.24 6.02
C PHE A 18 -28.70 27.80 5.47
N LEU A 19 -28.26 28.96 5.97
CA LEU A 19 -26.96 29.56 5.59
C LEU A 19 -25.80 29.15 6.51
N ILE A 20 -26.08 28.42 7.61
CA ILE A 20 -25.06 27.84 8.49
C ILE A 20 -24.86 26.34 8.20
N SER A 21 -25.71 25.70 7.37
CA SER A 21 -25.54 24.31 6.91
C SER A 21 -24.73 24.16 5.61
N CYS A 22 -24.10 25.24 5.14
CA CYS A 22 -23.10 25.21 4.06
C CYS A 22 -21.76 25.77 4.55
N SER A 23 -21.27 25.32 5.69
CA SER A 23 -19.82 25.25 5.91
C SER A 23 -19.31 24.00 5.18
N ALA A 24 -19.29 24.07 3.84
CA ALA A 24 -18.15 23.50 3.14
C ALA A 24 -16.95 24.20 3.78
N SER A 25 -16.16 23.43 4.53
CA SER A 25 -14.83 23.86 4.96
C SER A 25 -14.16 24.44 3.72
N ILE A 26 -14.06 25.77 3.65
CA ILE A 26 -13.06 26.40 2.80
C ILE A 26 -11.78 25.99 3.50
N VAL A 27 -11.20 24.87 3.05
CA VAL A 27 -9.85 24.47 3.44
C VAL A 27 -9.01 25.68 3.09
N ASP A 28 -8.59 26.41 4.12
CA ASP A 28 -7.65 27.50 3.99
C ASP A 28 -6.40 26.87 3.37
N SER A 29 -6.20 27.11 2.08
CA SER A 29 -5.13 26.50 1.26
C SER A 29 -3.72 26.96 1.69
N THR A 30 -3.62 27.64 2.84
CA THR A 30 -2.39 28.09 3.48
C THR A 30 -2.11 27.36 4.79
N GLN A 31 -3.06 26.56 5.31
CA GLN A 31 -2.78 25.65 6.41
C GLN A 31 -1.97 24.46 5.88
N PRO A 32 -0.91 24.04 6.57
CA PRO A 32 -0.25 22.79 6.23
C PRO A 32 -1.29 21.68 6.36
N LEU A 33 -1.47 20.92 5.28
CA LEU A 33 -2.30 19.73 5.28
C LEU A 33 -1.92 18.86 6.49
N SER A 34 -2.93 18.30 7.15
CA SER A 34 -2.68 17.28 8.17
C SER A 34 -1.87 16.14 7.54
N ASN A 35 -1.08 15.42 8.36
CA ASN A 35 -0.29 14.30 7.82
C ASN A 35 -1.17 13.32 7.04
N GLU A 36 -2.40 13.06 7.49
CA GLU A 36 -3.35 12.18 6.78
C GLU A 36 -3.82 12.75 5.44
N GLU A 37 -3.99 14.06 5.29
CA GLU A 37 -4.32 14.68 4.00
C GLU A 37 -3.17 14.62 3.00
N LEU A 38 -1.91 14.62 3.48
CA LEU A 38 -0.71 14.44 2.62
C LEU A 38 -0.49 12.97 2.21
N ILE A 39 -0.79 12.06 3.13
CA ILE A 39 -0.55 10.61 2.99
C ILE A 39 -1.69 9.94 2.22
N GLY A 40 -2.90 10.49 2.30
CA GLY A 40 -4.13 9.83 1.86
C GLY A 40 -4.57 8.74 2.83
N ASN A 41 -5.42 7.83 2.34
CA ASN A 41 -5.95 6.71 3.12
C ASN A 41 -5.96 5.39 2.31
N GLY A 42 -6.08 4.29 3.03
CA GLY A 42 -6.16 2.93 2.50
C GLY A 42 -7.59 2.46 2.21
N ASP A 43 -8.58 3.34 2.14
CA ASP A 43 -9.98 2.96 1.92
C ASP A 43 -10.18 2.29 0.55
N VAL A 44 -11.18 1.43 0.40
CA VAL A 44 -11.48 0.85 -0.90
C VAL A 44 -12.13 1.88 -1.81
N ILE A 45 -11.63 2.01 -3.04
CA ILE A 45 -12.27 2.82 -4.08
C ILE A 45 -13.53 2.09 -4.57
N GLU A 46 -14.70 2.67 -4.31
CA GLU A 46 -16.00 2.13 -4.71
C GLU A 46 -16.51 2.89 -5.95
N LEU A 47 -16.19 2.39 -7.15
CA LEU A 47 -16.56 3.01 -8.44
C LEU A 47 -18.04 3.46 -8.51
N ALA A 48 -18.96 2.70 -7.92
CA ALA A 48 -20.39 3.03 -7.92
C ALA A 48 -20.75 4.26 -7.06
N LYS A 49 -19.90 4.62 -6.09
CA LYS A 49 -20.08 5.76 -5.17
C LYS A 49 -19.15 6.92 -5.51
N GLU A 50 -18.10 6.68 -6.28
CA GLU A 50 -17.04 7.64 -6.60
C GLU A 50 -16.99 7.90 -8.12
N PRO A 51 -17.79 8.85 -8.63
CA PRO A 51 -17.92 9.07 -10.07
C PRO A 51 -16.64 9.58 -10.76
N GLN A 52 -15.66 10.03 -9.98
CA GLN A 52 -14.35 10.46 -10.49
C GLN A 52 -13.34 9.32 -10.58
N ALA A 53 -13.63 8.16 -9.97
CA ALA A 53 -12.78 6.99 -10.07
C ALA A 53 -12.87 6.39 -11.49
N THR A 54 -11.73 5.94 -12.03
CA THR A 54 -11.64 5.43 -13.40
C THR A 54 -10.86 4.13 -13.48
N THR A 55 -11.26 3.31 -14.46
CA THR A 55 -10.54 2.09 -14.91
C THR A 55 -9.96 2.28 -16.32
N ASP A 56 -10.00 3.49 -16.87
CA ASP A 56 -9.49 3.79 -18.20
C ASP A 56 -7.95 3.69 -18.22
N ASN A 57 -7.44 2.68 -18.92
CA ASN A 57 -6.01 2.42 -19.04
C ASN A 57 -5.23 3.59 -19.65
N SER A 58 -5.83 4.44 -20.51
CA SER A 58 -5.11 5.58 -21.07
C SER A 58 -4.81 6.65 -20.01
N ILE A 59 -5.81 6.97 -19.18
CA ILE A 59 -5.67 7.91 -18.05
C ILE A 59 -4.70 7.35 -17.01
N ILE A 60 -4.84 6.07 -16.66
CA ILE A 60 -3.95 5.42 -15.69
C ILE A 60 -2.51 5.37 -16.21
N ASN A 61 -2.30 5.11 -17.50
CA ASN A 61 -0.95 5.09 -18.08
C ASN A 61 -0.30 6.47 -18.09
N GLU A 62 -1.05 7.52 -18.43
CA GLU A 62 -0.56 8.90 -18.34
C GLU A 62 -0.21 9.27 -16.89
N PHE A 63 -1.05 8.88 -15.94
CA PHE A 63 -0.78 9.04 -14.52
C PHE A 63 0.53 8.35 -14.11
N LEU A 64 0.72 7.08 -14.47
CA LEU A 64 1.94 6.32 -14.14
C LEU A 64 3.21 6.90 -14.76
N GLN A 65 3.15 7.40 -15.99
CA GLN A 65 4.30 8.03 -16.66
C GLN A 65 4.82 9.26 -15.91
N ASN A 66 3.94 9.99 -15.23
CA ASN A 66 4.32 11.12 -14.39
C ASN A 66 4.89 10.69 -13.03
N HIS A 67 4.77 9.41 -12.68
CA HIS A 67 5.25 8.81 -11.44
C HIS A 67 6.33 7.74 -11.67
N ASN A 68 7.10 7.89 -12.75
CA ASN A 68 8.26 7.04 -13.01
C ASN A 68 9.29 7.09 -11.88
N GLY A 69 9.74 5.95 -11.40
CA GLY A 69 10.73 5.83 -10.33
C GLY A 69 10.88 4.42 -9.77
N VAL A 70 11.94 4.23 -8.98
CA VAL A 70 12.09 3.06 -8.12
C VAL A 70 11.76 3.47 -6.69
N TYR A 71 10.88 2.71 -6.03
CA TYR A 71 10.29 3.04 -4.76
C TYR A 71 10.75 2.06 -3.68
N TYR A 72 11.39 2.58 -2.63
CA TYR A 72 12.04 1.78 -1.60
C TYR A 72 11.35 1.94 -0.25
N ALA A 73 11.17 0.82 0.46
CA ALA A 73 10.97 0.86 1.89
C ALA A 73 12.33 1.00 2.60
N GLN A 74 12.36 1.72 3.71
CA GLN A 74 13.52 1.78 4.61
C GLN A 74 13.14 1.14 5.95
N TYR A 75 13.92 0.14 6.37
CA TYR A 75 13.74 -0.51 7.66
C TYR A 75 14.48 0.22 8.78
N GLU A 76 14.18 -0.13 10.04
CA GLU A 76 14.75 0.51 11.23
C GLU A 76 16.29 0.43 11.29
N ASP A 77 16.88 -0.61 10.71
CA ASP A 77 18.34 -0.77 10.61
C ASP A 77 18.97 0.05 9.48
N GLY A 78 18.17 0.85 8.77
CA GLY A 78 18.55 1.67 7.63
C GLY A 78 18.66 0.91 6.31
N SER A 79 18.41 -0.40 6.30
CA SER A 79 18.41 -1.18 5.06
C SER A 79 17.25 -0.79 4.15
N LEU A 80 17.48 -0.92 2.86
CA LEU A 80 16.54 -0.53 1.82
C LEU A 80 16.04 -1.77 1.08
N ASP A 81 14.78 -1.74 0.71
CA ASP A 81 14.11 -2.81 -0.04
C ASP A 81 13.27 -2.22 -1.15
N VAL A 82 13.50 -2.66 -2.38
CA VAL A 82 12.69 -2.22 -3.51
C VAL A 82 11.29 -2.80 -3.31
N ARG A 83 10.27 -1.93 -3.24
CA ARG A 83 8.87 -2.36 -3.18
C ARG A 83 8.24 -2.36 -4.56
N TYR A 84 8.42 -1.27 -5.30
CA TYR A 84 7.87 -1.11 -6.64
C TYR A 84 8.83 -0.39 -7.58
N ILE A 85 8.72 -0.70 -8.86
CA ILE A 85 9.36 0.02 -9.96
C ILE A 85 8.26 0.45 -10.92
N ILE A 86 8.10 1.75 -11.14
CA ILE A 86 7.18 2.30 -12.14
C ILE A 86 8.03 2.82 -13.29
N ASP A 87 8.01 2.13 -14.42
CA ASP A 87 8.74 2.50 -15.63
C ASP A 87 7.79 2.62 -16.82
N GLY A 88 7.52 3.86 -17.22
CA GLY A 88 6.51 4.22 -18.21
C GLY A 88 5.10 3.93 -17.69
N ASN A 89 4.43 3.00 -18.35
CA ASN A 89 3.08 2.54 -18.00
C ASN A 89 3.08 1.21 -17.20
N THR A 90 4.27 0.73 -16.84
CA THR A 90 4.46 -0.60 -16.28
C THR A 90 4.85 -0.50 -14.81
N ILE A 91 4.29 -1.40 -13.99
CA ILE A 91 4.63 -1.53 -12.57
C ILE A 91 5.24 -2.90 -12.36
N TYR A 92 6.40 -2.97 -11.71
CA TYR A 92 7.03 -4.20 -11.25
C TYR A 92 7.05 -4.22 -9.72
N ASN A 93 6.95 -5.41 -9.13
CA ASN A 93 7.21 -5.59 -7.70
C ASN A 93 8.72 -5.59 -7.39
N GLY A 94 9.07 -5.63 -6.10
CA GLY A 94 10.46 -5.69 -5.63
C GLY A 94 11.33 -6.83 -6.17
N TYR A 95 10.69 -7.89 -6.68
CA TYR A 95 11.38 -9.02 -7.32
C TYR A 95 11.57 -8.84 -8.83
N GLY A 96 11.20 -7.67 -9.37
CA GLY A 96 11.25 -7.38 -10.81
C GLY A 96 10.17 -8.09 -11.63
N THR A 97 9.11 -8.60 -10.97
CA THR A 97 7.99 -9.23 -11.67
C THR A 97 6.95 -8.20 -12.05
N LEU A 98 6.47 -8.27 -13.30
CA LEU A 98 5.40 -7.42 -13.79
C LEU A 98 4.13 -7.60 -12.94
N ILE A 99 3.54 -6.50 -12.49
CA ILE A 99 2.23 -6.48 -11.85
C ILE A 99 1.15 -6.30 -12.92
N ASP A 100 0.65 -7.43 -13.41
CA ASP A 100 -0.51 -7.52 -14.29
C ASP A 100 -1.78 -7.63 -13.43
N ALA A 101 -2.52 -6.54 -13.32
CA ALA A 101 -3.54 -6.36 -12.29
C ALA A 101 -4.67 -5.44 -12.76
N THR A 102 -5.84 -5.57 -12.15
CA THR A 102 -6.90 -4.58 -12.31
C THR A 102 -6.51 -3.32 -11.54
N ARG A 103 -6.69 -2.15 -12.16
CA ARG A 103 -6.30 -0.86 -11.60
C ARG A 103 -7.49 0.07 -11.58
N VAL A 104 -7.69 0.75 -10.45
CA VAL A 104 -8.67 1.83 -10.31
C VAL A 104 -7.93 3.06 -9.81
N LEU A 105 -8.07 4.18 -10.51
CA LEU A 105 -7.46 5.45 -10.14
C LEU A 105 -8.54 6.42 -9.67
N LEU A 106 -8.31 7.06 -8.53
CA LEU A 106 -9.07 8.20 -8.04
C LEU A 106 -8.08 9.28 -7.62
N GLU A 107 -8.01 10.37 -8.36
CA GLU A 107 -7.06 11.47 -8.10
C GLU A 107 -5.60 10.97 -8.02
N ASN A 108 -4.96 11.03 -6.86
CA ASN A 108 -3.60 10.54 -6.60
C ASN A 108 -3.56 9.15 -5.96
N LYS A 109 -4.70 8.46 -5.85
CA LYS A 109 -4.84 7.14 -5.25
C LYS A 109 -5.02 6.08 -6.33
N LEU A 110 -4.06 5.17 -6.44
CA LEU A 110 -4.12 4.02 -7.32
C LEU A 110 -4.37 2.74 -6.51
N GLN A 111 -5.55 2.17 -6.66
CA GLN A 111 -5.88 0.86 -6.13
C GLN A 111 -5.52 -0.22 -7.16
N ILE A 112 -4.74 -1.20 -6.73
CA ILE A 112 -4.30 -2.35 -7.52
C ILE A 112 -4.89 -3.61 -6.92
N TYR A 113 -5.62 -4.37 -7.73
CA TYR A 113 -6.24 -5.63 -7.34
C TYR A 113 -5.73 -6.78 -8.21
N ILE A 114 -5.21 -7.81 -7.54
CA ILE A 114 -4.71 -9.05 -8.15
C ILE A 114 -5.62 -10.19 -7.68
N ALA A 115 -6.32 -10.81 -8.62
CA ALA A 115 -7.16 -11.96 -8.31
C ALA A 115 -6.29 -13.19 -8.02
N GLY A 116 -6.64 -13.92 -6.96
CA GLY A 116 -5.98 -15.18 -6.64
C GLY A 116 -6.17 -16.22 -7.74
N LYS A 117 -5.23 -17.17 -7.83
CA LYS A 117 -5.28 -18.24 -8.84
C LYS A 117 -6.49 -19.15 -8.58
N THR A 118 -7.16 -19.56 -9.65
CA THR A 118 -8.42 -20.34 -9.58
C THR A 118 -8.26 -21.81 -9.95
N THR A 119 -7.06 -22.25 -10.33
CA THR A 119 -6.79 -23.62 -10.78
C THR A 119 -6.60 -24.59 -9.60
N SER A 120 -7.10 -25.82 -9.70
CA SER A 120 -7.05 -26.84 -8.63
C SER A 120 -5.65 -27.40 -8.30
N THR A 121 -4.59 -26.88 -8.91
CA THR A 121 -3.20 -27.36 -8.74
C THR A 121 -2.28 -26.35 -8.07
N VAL A 122 -2.82 -25.21 -7.61
CA VAL A 122 -2.03 -24.17 -6.91
C VAL A 122 -2.16 -24.34 -5.40
N SER A 123 -1.16 -23.85 -4.66
CA SER A 123 -1.24 -23.75 -3.20
C SER A 123 -2.42 -22.87 -2.80
N GLY A 124 -2.96 -23.10 -1.61
CA GLY A 124 -3.99 -22.24 -1.02
C GLY A 124 -3.50 -20.79 -0.92
N TYR A 125 -2.24 -20.57 -0.53
CA TYR A 125 -1.64 -19.23 -0.48
C TYR A 125 -1.77 -18.47 -1.81
N ASP A 126 -1.49 -19.12 -2.94
CA ASP A 126 -1.61 -18.55 -4.29
C ASP A 126 -3.06 -18.28 -4.71
N MET A 127 -4.04 -18.84 -3.98
CA MET A 127 -5.45 -18.58 -4.21
C MET A 127 -5.92 -17.30 -3.50
N ASN A 128 -5.11 -16.67 -2.64
CA ASN A 128 -5.49 -15.41 -2.02
C ASN A 128 -5.57 -14.28 -3.04
N ASP A 129 -6.56 -13.41 -2.86
CA ASP A 129 -6.60 -12.14 -3.57
C ASP A 129 -5.66 -11.16 -2.86
N GLU A 130 -5.05 -10.26 -3.62
CA GLU A 130 -4.20 -9.20 -3.09
C GLU A 130 -4.76 -7.85 -3.50
N MET A 131 -4.73 -6.89 -2.58
CA MET A 131 -5.06 -5.51 -2.88
C MET A 131 -4.07 -4.56 -2.25
N TYR A 132 -3.64 -3.59 -3.03
CA TYR A 132 -2.73 -2.53 -2.61
C TYR A 132 -3.34 -1.19 -2.97
N THR A 133 -3.16 -0.23 -2.07
CA THR A 133 -3.51 1.17 -2.33
C THR A 133 -2.24 1.99 -2.30
N LEU A 134 -1.90 2.61 -3.43
CA LEU A 134 -0.76 3.50 -3.57
C LEU A 134 -1.28 4.94 -3.59
N ASN A 135 -1.05 5.70 -2.53
CA ASN A 135 -1.29 7.14 -2.53
C ASN A 135 0.00 7.86 -2.93
N PHE A 136 -0.04 8.61 -4.02
CA PHE A 136 1.11 9.35 -4.54
C PHE A 136 1.16 10.73 -3.90
N GLY A 137 2.18 10.96 -3.08
CA GLY A 137 2.40 12.22 -2.37
C GLY A 137 2.96 13.31 -3.27
N GLU A 138 2.74 14.57 -2.89
CA GLU A 138 3.34 15.73 -3.56
C GLU A 138 4.88 15.74 -3.47
N ASP A 139 5.44 15.06 -2.46
CA ASP A 139 6.88 14.85 -2.29
C ASP A 139 7.47 13.80 -3.27
N GLY A 140 6.62 13.23 -4.13
CA GLY A 140 6.96 12.22 -5.13
C GLY A 140 7.04 10.80 -4.57
N ASN A 141 6.87 10.60 -3.26
CA ASN A 141 6.88 9.28 -2.63
C ASN A 141 5.52 8.58 -2.76
N ILE A 142 5.50 7.29 -2.43
CA ILE A 142 4.25 6.53 -2.34
C ILE A 142 3.98 6.21 -0.87
N TYR A 143 2.75 6.37 -0.45
CA TYR A 143 2.25 5.87 0.83
C TYR A 143 1.41 4.63 0.56
N LEU A 144 2.00 3.47 0.86
CA LEU A 144 1.43 2.16 0.59
C LEU A 144 0.55 1.71 1.76
N PHE A 145 -0.67 1.31 1.42
CA PHE A 145 -1.56 0.59 2.30
C PHE A 145 -1.76 -0.83 1.73
N ALA A 146 -1.30 -1.83 2.48
CA ALA A 146 -1.50 -3.22 2.14
C ALA A 146 -2.87 -3.68 2.66
N ASN A 147 -3.81 -3.92 1.75
CA ASN A 147 -5.18 -4.26 2.07
C ASN A 147 -5.36 -5.78 1.94
N ALA A 148 -5.39 -6.52 3.04
CA ALA A 148 -5.71 -7.95 2.95
C ALA A 148 -7.15 -8.15 2.49
N VAL A 149 -7.34 -9.13 1.59
CA VAL A 149 -8.64 -9.48 1.03
C VAL A 149 -9.06 -10.85 1.53
N PHE A 150 -10.11 -10.89 2.31
CA PHE A 150 -10.65 -12.11 2.88
C PHE A 150 -11.79 -12.65 2.04
N LYS A 151 -11.67 -13.94 1.71
CA LYS A 151 -12.76 -14.73 1.15
C LYS A 151 -13.79 -15.01 2.24
N GLN A 152 -15.01 -15.33 1.83
CA GLN A 152 -16.07 -15.71 2.76
C GLN A 152 -16.50 -17.15 2.55
N GLU A 153 -16.97 -17.78 3.63
CA GLU A 153 -17.74 -19.02 3.59
C GLU A 153 -18.89 -18.95 4.58
N THR A 154 -19.87 -19.85 4.43
CA THR A 154 -21.02 -19.90 5.32
C THR A 154 -20.60 -19.92 6.79
N TYR A 155 -21.26 -19.09 7.59
CA TYR A 155 -20.97 -19.00 9.02
C TYR A 155 -21.03 -20.38 9.69
N SER A 156 -20.01 -20.65 10.49
CA SER A 156 -19.96 -21.77 11.42
C SER A 156 -19.04 -21.42 12.58
N SER A 157 -19.42 -21.81 13.79
CA SER A 157 -18.58 -21.57 14.98
C SER A 157 -17.20 -22.21 14.80
N GLN A 158 -16.14 -21.44 15.05
CA GLN A 158 -14.77 -21.93 15.00
C GLN A 158 -14.16 -22.01 16.40
N LYS A 159 -13.32 -23.02 16.63
CA LYS A 159 -12.55 -23.12 17.88
C LYS A 159 -11.56 -21.94 17.96
N GLY A 160 -11.53 -21.27 19.10
CA GLY A 160 -10.65 -20.12 19.33
C GLY A 160 -11.22 -18.78 18.84
N TYR A 161 -12.50 -18.72 18.45
CA TYR A 161 -13.20 -17.50 18.08
C TYR A 161 -14.42 -17.33 18.98
N THR A 162 -14.18 -17.10 20.27
CA THR A 162 -15.23 -16.88 21.28
C THR A 162 -15.32 -15.43 21.73
N THR A 163 -14.27 -14.65 21.49
CA THR A 163 -14.19 -13.23 21.81
C THR A 163 -15.15 -12.40 20.95
N THR A 164 -16.16 -11.83 21.59
CA THR A 164 -17.16 -10.96 20.95
C THR A 164 -16.64 -9.54 20.81
N ILE A 165 -16.92 -8.92 19.66
CA ILE A 165 -16.55 -7.52 19.39
C ILE A 165 -17.79 -6.65 19.37
N GLY A 166 -17.89 -5.76 20.37
CA GLY A 166 -19.07 -4.91 20.56
C GLY A 166 -20.38 -5.70 20.71
N GLU A 167 -21.49 -4.97 20.62
CA GLU A 167 -22.84 -5.54 20.59
C GLU A 167 -23.23 -5.97 19.16
N PRO A 168 -24.21 -6.88 18.98
CA PRO A 168 -24.71 -7.27 17.67
C PRO A 168 -25.20 -6.06 16.85
N ILE A 169 -24.87 -6.03 15.56
CA ILE A 169 -25.26 -4.96 14.63
C ILE A 169 -26.24 -5.51 13.60
N GLU A 170 -27.47 -4.99 13.58
CA GLU A 170 -28.54 -5.49 12.70
C GLU A 170 -28.14 -5.53 11.21
N GLY A 171 -27.44 -4.50 10.74
CA GLY A 171 -26.97 -4.43 9.35
C GLY A 171 -25.95 -5.50 8.96
N LEU A 172 -25.26 -6.12 9.93
CA LEU A 172 -24.29 -7.17 9.68
C LEU A 172 -24.91 -8.54 9.38
N LYS A 173 -26.21 -8.73 9.58
CA LYS A 173 -26.90 -9.98 9.22
C LYS A 173 -26.80 -10.31 7.72
N THR A 174 -26.67 -9.30 6.87
CA THR A 174 -26.44 -9.49 5.42
C THR A 174 -25.05 -10.03 5.12
N TYR A 175 -24.12 -9.87 6.07
CA TYR A 175 -22.70 -10.23 5.96
C TYR A 175 -22.33 -11.40 6.89
N SER A 176 -23.31 -12.24 7.27
CA SER A 176 -23.13 -13.39 8.17
C SER A 176 -22.33 -14.53 7.54
N TYR A 177 -21.01 -14.43 7.63
CA TYR A 177 -20.04 -15.38 7.07
C TYR A 177 -18.80 -15.50 7.95
N ASN A 178 -17.99 -16.52 7.69
CA ASN A 178 -16.63 -16.62 8.18
C ASN A 178 -15.68 -16.04 7.12
N TYR A 179 -14.90 -15.03 7.48
CA TYR A 179 -13.98 -14.37 6.56
C TYR A 179 -12.55 -14.85 6.79
N TYR A 180 -11.89 -15.34 5.73
CA TYR A 180 -10.60 -16.01 5.84
C TYR A 180 -9.66 -15.71 4.66
N TYR A 181 -8.38 -16.03 4.88
CA TYR A 181 -7.36 -16.18 3.86
C TYR A 181 -6.63 -17.53 4.06
N TYR A 182 -5.88 -17.97 3.06
CA TYR A 182 -5.01 -19.14 3.18
C TYR A 182 -3.62 -18.73 3.68
N ASP A 183 -3.12 -19.39 4.71
CA ASP A 183 -1.75 -19.21 5.19
C ASP A 183 -0.75 -19.98 4.30
N TYR A 184 0.55 -19.81 4.56
CA TYR A 184 1.63 -20.48 3.82
C TYR A 184 1.59 -22.01 3.87
N ASP A 185 0.93 -22.58 4.89
CA ASP A 185 0.70 -24.02 5.04
C ASP A 185 -0.60 -24.51 4.39
N ASP A 186 -1.23 -23.65 3.58
CA ASP A 186 -2.52 -23.85 2.92
C ASP A 186 -3.71 -24.02 3.88
N SER A 187 -3.53 -23.74 5.18
CA SER A 187 -4.63 -23.71 6.13
C SER A 187 -5.44 -22.42 6.03
N LYS A 188 -6.75 -22.50 6.29
CA LYS A 188 -7.58 -21.31 6.42
C LYS A 188 -7.32 -20.61 7.75
N LYS A 189 -7.03 -19.33 7.70
CA LYS A 189 -6.97 -18.43 8.85
C LYS A 189 -8.15 -17.49 8.78
N TYR A 190 -9.05 -17.59 9.75
CA TYR A 190 -10.18 -16.69 9.85
C TYR A 190 -9.76 -15.39 10.51
N TYR A 191 -10.24 -14.27 9.99
CA TYR A 191 -9.97 -12.98 10.59
C TYR A 191 -11.14 -12.54 11.47
N ILE A 192 -12.36 -12.51 10.91
CA ILE A 192 -13.59 -12.32 11.67
C ILE A 192 -14.64 -13.37 11.28
N LEU A 193 -15.50 -13.71 12.23
CA LEU A 193 -16.75 -14.44 11.98
C LEU A 193 -17.92 -13.53 12.30
N ILE A 194 -18.96 -13.56 11.48
CA ILE A 194 -20.21 -12.82 11.72
C ILE A 194 -21.36 -13.81 11.71
N ASP A 195 -22.07 -13.92 12.83
CA ASP A 195 -23.20 -14.83 12.93
C ASP A 195 -24.50 -14.24 12.37
N THR A 196 -25.58 -15.03 12.39
CA THR A 196 -26.91 -14.64 11.89
C THR A 196 -27.61 -13.58 12.75
N SER A 197 -27.09 -13.27 13.94
CA SER A 197 -27.57 -12.17 14.77
C SER A 197 -26.86 -10.84 14.48
N GLY A 198 -25.76 -10.89 13.70
CA GLY A 198 -24.89 -9.75 13.44
C GLY A 198 -23.81 -9.58 14.52
N GLN A 199 -23.56 -10.61 15.34
CA GLN A 199 -22.47 -10.63 16.31
C GLN A 199 -21.15 -10.94 15.61
N ILE A 200 -20.13 -10.13 15.90
CA ILE A 200 -18.76 -10.31 15.41
C ILE A 200 -17.94 -11.10 16.42
N TYR A 201 -17.15 -12.05 15.92
CA TYR A 201 -16.17 -12.82 16.68
C TYR A 201 -14.78 -12.68 16.07
N MET A 202 -13.77 -12.51 16.93
CA MET A 202 -12.34 -12.48 16.56
C MET A 202 -11.57 -13.57 17.31
N ASP A 203 -10.37 -13.88 16.82
CA ASP A 203 -9.48 -14.88 17.44
C ASP A 203 -9.15 -14.48 18.90
N ASP A 204 -9.35 -15.42 19.82
CA ASP A 204 -9.12 -15.24 21.25
C ASP A 204 -7.66 -14.85 21.56
N ASN A 205 -6.71 -15.21 20.69
CA ASN A 205 -5.30 -14.86 20.82
C ASN A 205 -5.02 -13.37 20.66
N PHE A 206 -5.94 -12.57 20.11
CA PHE A 206 -5.77 -11.11 20.11
C PHE A 206 -5.80 -10.51 21.53
N GLY A 207 -6.30 -11.24 22.53
CA GLY A 207 -6.27 -10.82 23.94
C GLY A 207 -7.04 -9.52 24.20
N ILE A 208 -8.21 -9.37 23.58
CA ILE A 208 -9.00 -8.13 23.56
C ILE A 208 -9.76 -7.96 24.89
N ASN A 209 -9.56 -6.83 25.56
CA ASN A 209 -10.20 -6.53 26.85
C ASN A 209 -11.37 -5.54 26.74
N TYR A 210 -11.36 -4.72 25.70
CA TYR A 210 -12.41 -3.75 25.41
C TYR A 210 -12.53 -3.63 23.91
N SER A 211 -13.77 -3.59 23.42
CA SER A 211 -14.05 -3.46 21.99
C SER A 211 -15.35 -2.69 21.74
N LYS A 212 -15.41 -2.05 20.57
CA LYS A 212 -16.60 -1.43 19.99
C LYS A 212 -16.58 -1.68 18.49
N ALA A 213 -17.77 -1.78 17.90
CA ALA A 213 -17.94 -1.90 16.47
C ALA A 213 -19.06 -0.98 15.98
N SER A 214 -18.95 -0.48 14.75
CA SER A 214 -20.00 0.26 14.08
C SER A 214 -20.00 -0.01 12.58
N LEU A 215 -21.17 -0.09 11.98
CA LEU A 215 -21.33 -0.21 10.53
C LEU A 215 -21.77 1.14 9.98
N THR A 216 -20.97 1.72 9.09
CA THR A 216 -21.25 2.97 8.39
C THR A 216 -21.50 2.68 6.91
N ASN A 217 -22.33 3.52 6.28
CA ASN A 217 -22.70 3.43 4.86
C ASN A 217 -23.27 2.06 4.40
N GLY A 218 -23.67 1.21 5.36
CA GLY A 218 -24.18 -0.14 5.10
C GLY A 218 -23.14 -1.18 4.69
N ASN A 219 -21.86 -0.82 4.57
CA ASN A 219 -20.81 -1.74 4.10
C ASN A 219 -19.41 -1.49 4.68
N VAL A 220 -19.21 -0.48 5.53
CA VAL A 220 -17.91 -0.21 6.17
C VAL A 220 -18.01 -0.48 7.67
N LEU A 221 -17.41 -1.57 8.12
CA LEU A 221 -17.33 -1.97 9.51
C LEU A 221 -16.06 -1.38 10.15
N THR A 222 -16.24 -0.46 11.09
CA THR A 222 -15.17 0.03 11.94
C THR A 222 -15.17 -0.76 13.23
N ILE A 223 -14.04 -1.37 13.55
CA ILE A 223 -13.80 -2.05 14.82
C ILE A 223 -12.73 -1.26 15.59
N THR A 224 -12.98 -0.98 16.86
CA THR A 224 -12.00 -0.42 17.78
C THR A 224 -11.83 -1.36 18.97
N TYR A 225 -10.60 -1.67 19.34
CA TYR A 225 -10.32 -2.54 20.47
C TYR A 225 -9.01 -2.22 21.18
N THR A 226 -8.87 -2.66 22.43
CA THR A 226 -7.63 -2.56 23.19
C THR A 226 -7.16 -3.97 23.56
N GLN A 227 -5.90 -4.27 23.23
CA GLN A 227 -5.27 -5.54 23.56
C GLN A 227 -4.73 -5.54 24.99
N SER A 228 -4.55 -6.73 25.54
CA SER A 228 -3.80 -6.95 26.77
C SER A 228 -2.39 -6.38 26.62
N GLY A 229 -2.03 -5.40 27.45
CA GLY A 229 -0.81 -4.59 27.29
C GLY A 229 -1.06 -3.12 26.94
N GLY A 230 -2.29 -2.76 26.57
CA GLY A 230 -2.73 -1.36 26.44
C GLY A 230 -2.71 -0.78 25.02
N THR A 231 -2.26 -1.55 24.01
CA THR A 231 -2.28 -1.12 22.61
C THR A 231 -3.71 -0.93 22.12
N ALA A 232 -4.04 0.29 21.69
CA ALA A 232 -5.32 0.62 21.08
C ALA A 232 -5.25 0.41 19.57
N ASN A 233 -6.25 -0.25 19.00
CA ASN A 233 -6.36 -0.52 17.59
C ASN A 233 -7.71 0.00 17.08
N LYS A 234 -7.72 0.61 15.90
CA LYS A 234 -8.93 0.87 15.10
C LYS A 234 -8.70 0.33 13.69
N GLN A 235 -9.64 -0.43 13.17
CA GLN A 235 -9.57 -1.04 11.84
C GLN A 235 -10.88 -0.78 11.10
N ASP A 236 -10.78 -0.30 9.87
CA ASP A 236 -11.89 -0.16 8.95
C ASP A 236 -11.89 -1.36 7.98
N LEU A 237 -13.04 -1.99 7.80
CA LEU A 237 -13.22 -3.20 7.00
C LEU A 237 -14.37 -3.02 6.03
N TYR A 238 -14.14 -3.32 4.75
CA TYR A 238 -15.06 -3.05 3.67
C TYR A 238 -15.68 -4.35 3.18
N PHE A 239 -17.00 -4.47 3.26
CA PHE A 239 -17.74 -5.52 2.60
C PHE A 239 -17.95 -5.13 1.14
N TYR A 240 -17.33 -5.88 0.23
CA TYR A 240 -17.36 -5.59 -1.20
C TYR A 240 -17.27 -6.88 -2.01
N ASP A 241 -18.18 -7.10 -2.97
CA ASP A 241 -18.19 -8.26 -3.88
C ASP A 241 -17.98 -9.63 -3.17
N ASN A 242 -18.74 -9.90 -2.10
CA ASN A 242 -18.65 -11.13 -1.29
C ASN A 242 -17.27 -11.36 -0.64
N LYS A 243 -16.53 -10.28 -0.41
CA LYS A 243 -15.25 -10.26 0.30
C LYS A 243 -15.31 -9.26 1.43
N LEU A 244 -14.40 -9.44 2.37
CA LEU A 244 -14.06 -8.44 3.36
C LEU A 244 -12.66 -7.94 3.04
N ILE A 245 -12.49 -6.63 2.95
CA ILE A 245 -11.21 -6.02 2.59
C ILE A 245 -10.77 -5.11 3.73
N TYR A 246 -9.51 -5.25 4.18
CA TYR A 246 -8.93 -4.28 5.10
C TYR A 246 -8.87 -2.91 4.44
N GLY A 247 -9.29 -1.87 5.15
CA GLY A 247 -8.99 -0.47 4.81
C GLY A 247 -7.95 0.09 5.77
N ASN A 248 -8.24 1.27 6.35
CA ASN A 248 -7.34 1.90 7.30
C ASN A 248 -7.18 1.09 8.59
N THR A 249 -5.93 1.00 9.05
CA THR A 249 -5.60 0.50 10.39
C THR A 249 -4.92 1.62 11.16
N TYR A 250 -5.30 1.80 12.41
CA TYR A 250 -4.68 2.73 13.34
C TYR A 250 -4.19 1.97 14.56
N ILE A 251 -2.95 2.24 14.96
CA ILE A 251 -2.37 1.76 16.22
C ILE A 251 -2.07 2.98 17.08
N ASN A 252 -2.62 3.01 18.29
CA ASN A 252 -2.51 4.15 19.21
C ASN A 252 -2.90 5.49 18.55
N ASN A 253 -3.96 5.48 17.74
CA ASN A 253 -4.47 6.59 16.93
C ASN A 253 -3.54 7.07 15.80
N GLU A 254 -2.51 6.31 15.45
CA GLU A 254 -1.65 6.60 14.30
C GLU A 254 -2.04 5.71 13.12
N LEU A 255 -2.37 6.33 11.99
CA LEU A 255 -2.63 5.61 10.74
C LEU A 255 -1.40 4.80 10.32
N GLN A 256 -1.60 3.53 10.02
CA GLN A 256 -0.55 2.60 9.61
C GLN A 256 -0.44 2.56 8.09
N TYR A 257 0.76 2.79 7.59
CA TYR A 257 1.13 2.76 6.17
C TYR A 257 2.64 2.52 6.04
N GLU A 258 3.09 2.10 4.86
CA GLU A 258 4.51 2.04 4.53
C GLU A 258 4.87 3.22 3.61
N LYS A 259 5.82 4.07 4.03
CA LYS A 259 6.34 5.15 3.16
C LYS A 259 7.40 4.57 2.23
N LEU A 260 7.19 4.75 0.93
CA LEU A 260 8.11 4.31 -0.11
C LEU A 260 8.82 5.51 -0.74
N VAL A 261 10.13 5.59 -0.51
CA VAL A 261 10.96 6.70 -0.98
C VAL A 261 11.30 6.52 -2.46
N LYS A 262 11.04 7.55 -3.26
CA LYS A 262 11.32 7.57 -4.69
C LYS A 262 12.79 7.82 -4.99
N HIS A 263 13.32 7.04 -5.94
CA HIS A 263 14.64 7.19 -6.54
C HIS A 263 14.58 7.02 -8.06
N ASP A 264 15.72 7.27 -8.73
CA ASP A 264 15.82 7.24 -10.19
C ASP A 264 15.69 5.84 -10.78
N LEU A 265 15.21 5.78 -12.03
CA LEU A 265 15.03 4.55 -12.78
C LEU A 265 16.35 3.91 -13.21
N PHE A 266 16.40 2.57 -13.14
CA PHE A 266 17.49 1.76 -13.68
C PHE A 266 17.54 1.79 -15.21
N SER A 267 16.38 1.90 -15.87
CA SER A 267 16.26 1.76 -17.32
C SER A 267 17.08 2.77 -18.14
N THR A 268 17.31 3.97 -17.58
CA THR A 268 18.22 4.99 -18.14
C THR A 268 19.66 4.45 -18.32
N TYR A 269 20.04 3.46 -17.54
CA TYR A 269 21.38 2.88 -17.46
C TYR A 269 21.45 1.45 -18.02
N ASN A 270 20.38 0.97 -18.66
CA ASN A 270 20.29 -0.40 -19.17
C ASN A 270 21.50 -0.79 -20.01
N GLY A 271 22.06 -1.97 -19.73
CA GLY A 271 23.15 -2.57 -20.49
C GLY A 271 24.11 -3.38 -19.63
N THR A 272 25.10 -3.96 -20.30
CA THR A 272 26.20 -4.67 -19.65
C THR A 272 27.47 -3.84 -19.76
N TYR A 273 28.15 -3.61 -18.65
CA TYR A 273 29.39 -2.85 -18.55
C TYR A 273 30.50 -3.78 -18.06
N LYS A 274 31.63 -3.83 -18.78
CA LYS A 274 32.74 -4.74 -18.45
C LYS A 274 34.05 -4.01 -18.24
N SER A 275 34.85 -4.51 -17.31
CA SER A 275 36.26 -4.11 -17.16
C SER A 275 37.10 -4.58 -18.35
N ALA A 276 38.24 -3.93 -18.57
CA ALA A 276 39.16 -4.28 -19.67
C ALA A 276 39.65 -5.75 -19.62
N ASP A 277 39.77 -6.31 -18.41
CA ASP A 277 40.15 -7.71 -18.18
C ASP A 277 38.95 -8.69 -18.16
N ASN A 278 37.73 -8.20 -18.36
CA ASN A 278 36.45 -8.95 -18.32
C ASN A 278 36.13 -9.65 -16.99
N ASN A 279 36.88 -9.40 -15.91
CA ASN A 279 36.65 -10.05 -14.62
C ASN A 279 35.51 -9.39 -13.82
N THR A 280 35.27 -8.10 -14.03
CA THR A 280 34.21 -7.34 -13.38
C THR A 280 33.14 -6.97 -14.39
N THR A 281 31.90 -7.37 -14.13
CA THR A 281 30.74 -7.07 -14.99
C THR A 281 29.64 -6.46 -14.14
N LEU A 282 29.18 -5.28 -14.55
CA LEU A 282 27.94 -4.67 -14.08
C LEU A 282 26.85 -4.92 -15.12
N THR A 283 25.73 -5.48 -14.70
CA THR A 283 24.53 -5.65 -15.52
C THR A 283 23.44 -4.77 -14.95
N VAL A 284 22.90 -3.89 -15.77
CA VAL A 284 21.75 -3.06 -15.43
C VAL A 284 20.60 -3.41 -16.36
N THR A 285 19.46 -3.69 -15.75
CA THR A 285 18.18 -3.99 -16.37
C THR A 285 17.13 -3.04 -15.81
N THR A 286 15.94 -3.02 -16.42
CA THR A 286 14.83 -2.18 -15.94
C THR A 286 14.49 -2.43 -14.46
N THR A 287 14.69 -3.65 -13.96
CA THR A 287 14.25 -4.05 -12.64
C THR A 287 15.37 -4.30 -11.63
N ASP A 288 16.63 -4.29 -12.07
CA ASP A 288 17.76 -4.64 -11.21
C ASP A 288 19.08 -4.10 -11.76
N ALA A 289 20.04 -3.84 -10.87
CA ALA A 289 21.41 -3.51 -11.18
C ALA A 289 22.37 -4.30 -10.29
N LYS A 290 23.20 -5.17 -10.90
CA LYS A 290 24.07 -6.10 -10.18
C LYS A 290 25.49 -6.07 -10.73
N ILE A 291 26.46 -6.12 -9.82
CA ILE A 291 27.85 -6.43 -10.17
C ILE A 291 28.16 -7.90 -9.85
N ASN A 292 28.83 -8.60 -10.77
CA ASN A 292 29.08 -10.04 -10.69
C ASN A 292 29.90 -10.50 -9.47
N THR A 293 30.57 -9.57 -8.78
CA THR A 293 31.30 -9.86 -7.54
C THR A 293 30.39 -9.99 -6.31
N ILE A 294 29.10 -9.66 -6.42
CA ILE A 294 28.10 -9.80 -5.36
C ILE A 294 27.25 -11.03 -5.64
N THR A 295 27.23 -11.97 -4.70
CA THR A 295 26.52 -13.24 -4.90
C THR A 295 25.06 -13.18 -4.42
N TYR A 296 24.81 -12.63 -3.22
CA TYR A 296 23.48 -12.60 -2.59
C TYR A 296 23.31 -11.37 -1.70
N GLY A 297 22.06 -11.01 -1.39
CA GLY A 297 21.69 -10.03 -0.37
C GLY A 297 22.14 -8.61 -0.73
N TYR A 298 21.53 -8.04 -1.77
CA TYR A 298 21.85 -6.68 -2.19
C TYR A 298 20.63 -5.88 -2.61
N THR A 299 20.75 -4.56 -2.50
CA THR A 299 19.76 -3.58 -2.98
C THR A 299 20.48 -2.50 -3.79
N PRO A 300 20.22 -2.39 -5.10
CA PRO A 300 20.72 -1.27 -5.90
C PRO A 300 19.88 -0.01 -5.67
N VAL A 301 20.51 1.17 -5.69
CA VAL A 301 19.85 2.48 -5.61
C VAL A 301 20.53 3.45 -6.57
N ILE A 302 19.76 4.18 -7.38
CA ILE A 302 20.28 5.22 -8.27
C ILE A 302 19.87 6.61 -7.78
N ILE A 303 20.85 7.51 -7.71
CA ILE A 303 20.67 8.94 -7.47
C ILE A 303 21.54 9.72 -8.46
N GLY A 304 20.90 10.44 -9.37
CA GLY A 304 21.54 11.04 -10.53
C GLY A 304 22.31 9.97 -11.31
N ASN A 305 23.58 10.25 -11.62
CA ASN A 305 24.47 9.31 -12.32
C ASN A 305 25.18 8.29 -11.40
N THR A 306 24.80 8.20 -10.13
CA THR A 306 25.45 7.30 -9.16
C THR A 306 24.53 6.15 -8.82
N LEU A 307 24.98 4.93 -9.11
CA LEU A 307 24.42 3.69 -8.59
C LEU A 307 25.21 3.28 -7.34
N ILE A 308 24.51 2.98 -6.26
CA ILE A 308 25.07 2.33 -5.07
C ILE A 308 24.39 0.98 -4.94
N ILE A 309 25.16 -0.10 -4.90
CA ILE A 309 24.65 -1.42 -4.56
C ILE A 309 25.03 -1.70 -3.12
N TYR A 310 24.04 -1.68 -2.24
CA TYR A 310 24.20 -2.04 -0.83
C TYR A 310 24.25 -3.55 -0.71
N GLN A 311 25.33 -4.10 -0.18
CA GLN A 311 25.45 -5.52 0.15
C GLN A 311 25.27 -5.69 1.66
N TYR A 312 24.10 -6.20 2.06
CA TYR A 312 23.76 -6.41 3.47
C TYR A 312 24.32 -7.72 3.99
N SER A 313 24.67 -7.73 5.27
CA SER A 313 25.19 -8.92 5.95
C SER A 313 24.80 -8.90 7.42
N SER A 314 24.34 -10.03 7.94
CA SER A 314 24.07 -10.21 9.37
C SER A 314 25.34 -10.37 10.21
N ARG A 315 26.51 -10.48 9.57
CA ARG A 315 27.80 -10.78 10.24
C ARG A 315 28.85 -9.69 10.07
N TYR A 316 28.69 -8.87 9.04
CA TYR A 316 29.68 -7.87 8.64
C TYR A 316 28.95 -6.55 8.36
N PRO A 317 29.63 -5.40 8.51
CA PRO A 317 29.04 -4.13 8.11
C PRO A 317 28.56 -4.17 6.66
N THR A 318 27.47 -3.45 6.39
CA THR A 318 26.97 -3.23 5.03
C THR A 318 28.08 -2.68 4.15
N LYS A 319 28.29 -3.30 2.98
CA LYS A 319 29.26 -2.81 2.01
C LYS A 319 28.55 -2.01 0.94
N GLU A 320 29.12 -0.87 0.58
CA GLU A 320 28.63 -0.03 -0.51
C GLU A 320 29.51 -0.23 -1.74
N HIS A 321 28.90 -0.71 -2.82
CA HIS A 321 29.53 -0.78 -4.12
C HIS A 321 29.07 0.42 -4.92
N LYS A 322 29.95 1.42 -5.06
CA LYS A 322 29.62 2.68 -5.74
C LYS A 322 30.03 2.64 -7.20
N ILE A 323 29.10 2.90 -8.09
CA ILE A 323 29.28 2.99 -9.53
C ILE A 323 28.84 4.39 -9.97
N VAL A 324 29.72 5.12 -10.65
CA VAL A 324 29.39 6.45 -11.23
C VAL A 324 29.40 6.35 -12.75
N PHE A 325 28.25 6.53 -13.38
CA PHE A 325 28.11 6.51 -14.83
C PHE A 325 28.59 7.83 -15.46
N SER A 326 29.14 7.73 -16.66
CA SER A 326 29.41 8.90 -17.50
C SER A 326 28.11 9.58 -17.95
N ASN A 327 28.21 10.83 -18.39
CA ASN A 327 27.04 11.59 -18.84
C ASN A 327 26.34 10.92 -20.03
N ASP A 328 27.11 10.40 -20.99
CA ASP A 328 26.65 9.66 -22.17
C ASP A 328 26.35 8.17 -21.90
N LYS A 329 26.54 7.73 -20.64
CA LYS A 329 26.24 6.37 -20.18
C LYS A 329 27.05 5.26 -20.87
N THR A 330 28.11 5.60 -21.60
CA THR A 330 28.98 4.64 -22.29
C THR A 330 30.04 4.03 -21.38
N GLN A 331 30.32 4.68 -20.24
CA GLN A 331 31.28 4.22 -19.24
C GLN A 331 30.71 4.35 -17.83
N ALA A 332 31.29 3.59 -16.91
CA ALA A 332 31.04 3.72 -15.49
C ALA A 332 32.33 3.49 -14.70
N VAL A 333 32.51 4.18 -13.58
CA VAL A 333 33.62 3.97 -12.65
C VAL A 333 33.09 3.26 -11.42
N TYR A 334 33.55 2.03 -11.21
CA TYR A 334 33.23 1.24 -10.03
C TYR A 334 34.33 1.40 -8.97
N THR A 335 33.95 1.89 -7.79
CA THR A 335 34.78 1.93 -6.59
C THR A 335 34.48 0.70 -5.75
N LYS A 336 35.48 -0.18 -5.58
CA LYS A 336 35.35 -1.36 -4.73
C LYS A 336 35.21 -0.94 -3.26
N PRO A 337 34.45 -1.70 -2.44
CA PRO A 337 34.41 -1.47 -1.00
C PRO A 337 35.80 -1.67 -0.37
N ASP A 338 35.93 -1.24 0.89
CA ASP A 338 37.10 -1.49 1.75
C ASP A 338 38.45 -1.00 1.17
N GLY A 339 38.42 0.04 0.33
CA GLY A 339 39.64 0.62 -0.27
C GLY A 339 40.24 -0.22 -1.40
N GLY A 340 39.48 -1.14 -2.01
CA GLY A 340 39.94 -2.02 -3.09
C GLY A 340 40.29 -1.33 -4.43
N GLY A 341 40.27 0.00 -4.48
CA GLY A 341 40.56 0.81 -5.67
C GLY A 341 39.35 1.00 -6.60
N THR A 342 39.62 1.57 -7.78
CA THR A 342 38.62 1.87 -8.80
C THR A 342 38.86 1.08 -10.09
N ILE A 343 37.77 0.75 -10.79
CA ILE A 343 37.79 0.06 -12.08
C ILE A 343 36.89 0.83 -13.06
N VAL A 344 37.37 1.06 -14.27
CA VAL A 344 36.55 1.57 -15.38
C VAL A 344 35.83 0.40 -16.04
N LEU A 345 34.52 0.54 -16.21
CA LEU A 345 33.64 -0.39 -16.90
C LEU A 345 33.12 0.28 -18.17
N THR A 346 33.25 -0.39 -19.32
CA THR A 346 32.78 0.12 -20.61
C THR A 346 31.52 -0.62 -21.02
N LYS A 347 30.50 0.13 -21.45
CA LYS A 347 29.25 -0.43 -21.97
C LYS A 347 29.55 -1.29 -23.20
N GLN A 348 29.09 -2.53 -23.17
CA GLN A 348 29.12 -3.42 -24.33
C GLN A 348 27.99 -3.01 -25.28
N GLY A 349 28.17 -3.19 -26.58
CA GLY A 349 27.29 -2.66 -27.65
C GLY A 349 25.79 -2.74 -27.37
N ALA A 350 25.04 -1.78 -27.93
CA ALA A 350 23.61 -1.55 -27.71
C ALA A 350 22.74 -2.77 -27.97
#